data_AF-A0A1S9P6Y6-F1
#
_entry.id   AF-A0A1S9P6Y6-F1
#
_cell.length_a   1.000
_cell.length_b   1.000
_cell.length_c   1.000
_cell.angle_alpha   90.00
_cell.angle_beta   90.00
_cell.angle_gamma   90.00
#
_symmetry.space_group_name_H-M   'P 1'
#
loop_
_entity.id
_entity.type
_entity.pdbx_description
1 polymer ?
#
loop_
_entity_poly.entity_id
_entity_poly.type
_entity_poly.pdbx_seq_one_letter_code
_entity_poly.pdbx_strand_id
1 'polypeptide(L)' 'MTTAICGTCLILLYLFIRYRVNRRRFGRRGIAGLQQFRSYRHFVVVATLESIVMIAAKLCGLAGLVLLAAAGFNHLKIKP' A
#
# COMPACT_ATOMS: atom_id res chain seq x y z
N MET A 1 17.98 16.59 1.03
CA MET A 1 18.29 15.28 1.65
C MET A 1 17.15 14.76 2.51
N THR A 2 16.61 15.55 3.45
CA THR A 2 15.49 15.14 4.33
C THR A 2 14.19 14.79 3.60
N THR A 3 13.81 15.54 2.57
CA THR A 3 12.58 15.31 1.79
C THR A 3 12.59 13.99 1.02
N ALA A 4 13.73 13.60 0.46
CA ALA A 4 13.90 12.33 -0.24
C ALA A 4 13.78 11.14 0.73
N ILE A 5 14.40 11.23 1.92
CA ILE A 5 14.33 10.19 2.95
C ILE A 5 12.88 10.00 3.42
N CYS A 6 12.15 11.09 3.71
CA CYS A 6 10.74 11.03 4.08
C CYS A 6 9.88 10.40 2.98
N GLY A 7 10.12 10.76 1.71
CA GLY A 7 9.43 10.15 0.56
C GLY A 7 9.69 8.65 0.43
N THR A 8 10.94 8.21 0.58
CA THR A 8 11.30 6.79 0.54
C THR A 8 10.67 6.02 1.71
N CYS A 9 10.69 6.55 2.93
CA CYS A 9 10.05 5.92 4.09
C CYS A 9 8.54 5.75 3.90
N LEU A 10 7.84 6.76 3.36
CA LEU A 10 6.41 6.68 3.08
C LEU A 10 6.08 5.59 2.04
N ILE A 11 6.89 5.48 0.98
CA ILE A 11 6.71 4.44 -0.04
C ILE A 11 6.98 3.04 0.54
N LEU A 12 8.03 2.88 1.33
CA LEU A 12 8.34 1.61 2.00
C LEU A 12 7.22 1.19 2.95
N LEU A 13 6.68 2.12 3.74
CA LEU A 13 5.55 1.88 4.63
C LEU A 13 4.31 1.43 3.84
N TYR A 14 3.99 2.12 2.75
CA TYR A 14 2.89 1.77 1.86
C TYR A 14 3.06 0.34 1.27
N LEU A 15 4.25 0.03 0.75
CA LEU A 15 4.56 -1.29 0.19
C LEU A 15 4.45 -2.38 1.26
N PHE A 16 4.92 -2.11 2.47
CA PHE A 16 4.83 -3.05 3.58
C PHE A 16 3.38 -3.38 3.95
N ILE A 17 2.53 -2.36 4.08
CA ILE A 17 1.10 -2.53 4.36
C ILE A 17 0.44 -3.34 3.23
N ARG A 18 0.71 -2.98 1.98
CA ARG A 18 0.17 -3.68 0.80
C ARG A 18 0.63 -5.14 0.75
N TYR A 19 1.89 -5.41 1.04
CA TYR A 19 2.45 -6.75 1.10
C TYR A 19 1.78 -7.60 2.19
N ARG A 20 1.59 -7.04 3.39
CA ARG A 20 0.92 -7.75 4.50
C ARG A 20 -0.54 -8.09 4.17
N VAL A 21 -1.28 -7.16 3.57
CA VAL A 21 -2.67 -7.42 3.14
C VAL A 21 -2.70 -8.49 2.05
N ASN A 22 -1.85 -8.38 1.03
CA ASN A 22 -1.77 -9.41 -0.02
C ASN A 22 -1.40 -10.78 0.54
N ARG A 23 -0.40 -10.87 1.43
CA ARG A 23 -0.01 -12.12 2.07
C ARG A 23 -1.15 -12.75 2.86
N ARG A 24 -1.95 -11.95 3.56
CA ARG A 24 -3.17 -12.41 4.26
C ARG A 24 -4.24 -12.89 3.28
N ARG A 25 -4.40 -12.24 2.11
CA ARG A 25 -5.31 -12.71 1.04
C ARG A 25 -4.84 -14.03 0.45
N PHE A 26 -3.56 -14.17 0.15
CA PHE A 26 -2.99 -15.41 -0.37
C PHE A 26 -3.11 -16.56 0.62
N GLY A 27 -2.83 -16.35 1.91
CA GLY A 27 -2.99 -17.39 2.93
C GLY A 27 -4.43 -17.86 3.18
N ARG A 28 -5.44 -17.18 2.61
CA ARG A 28 -6.86 -17.58 2.65
C ARG A 28 -7.35 -18.18 1.34
N ARG A 29 -6.52 -18.24 0.30
CA ARG A 29 -6.85 -18.88 -0.97
C ARG A 29 -6.48 -20.36 -0.86
N GLY A 30 -7.45 -21.24 -1.09
CA GLY A 30 -7.22 -22.68 -1.15
C GLY A 30 -6.52 -23.10 -2.43
N ILE A 31 -6.36 -24.42 -2.62
CA ILE A 31 -5.71 -25.04 -3.79
C ILE A 31 -6.35 -24.62 -5.13
N ALA A 32 -7.65 -24.33 -5.13
CA ALA A 32 -8.38 -23.84 -6.31
C ALA A 32 -8.30 -22.30 -6.50
N GLY A 33 -7.51 -21.58 -5.70
CA GLY A 33 -7.45 -20.11 -5.73
C GLY A 33 -8.69 -19.40 -5.15
N LEU A 34 -9.73 -20.15 -4.76
CA LEU A 34 -10.94 -19.62 -4.14
C LEU A 34 -10.65 -19.15 -2.72
N GLN A 35 -11.14 -17.96 -2.38
CA GLN A 35 -11.01 -17.40 -1.05
C GLN A 35 -11.99 -18.10 -0.10
N GLN A 36 -11.49 -19.00 0.75
CA GLN A 36 -12.34 -19.78 1.65
C GLN A 36 -12.66 -18.97 2.91
N PHE A 37 -13.95 -18.75 3.15
CA PHE A 37 -14.47 -18.11 4.35
C PHE A 37 -15.42 -19.06 5.08
N ARG A 38 -15.27 -19.18 6.40
CA ARG A 38 -16.10 -20.04 7.25
C ARG A 38 -17.55 -19.57 7.37
N SER A 39 -17.81 -18.27 7.15
CA SER A 39 -19.14 -17.69 7.21
C SER A 39 -19.26 -16.43 6.35
N TYR A 40 -20.43 -16.21 5.75
CA TYR A 40 -20.71 -15.06 4.90
C TYR A 40 -20.54 -13.72 5.63
N ARG A 41 -20.99 -13.62 6.89
CA ARG A 41 -20.79 -12.42 7.72
C ARG A 41 -19.31 -12.07 7.94
N HIS A 42 -18.49 -13.10 8.18
CA HIS A 42 -17.05 -12.91 8.37
C HIS A 42 -16.35 -12.49 7.07
N PHE A 43 -16.83 -12.97 5.91
CA PHE A 43 -16.35 -12.51 4.61
C PHE A 43 -16.57 -11.01 4.43
N VAL A 44 -17.81 -10.54 4.65
CA VAL A 44 -18.17 -9.13 4.43
C VAL A 44 -17.37 -8.21 5.34
N VAL A 45 -17.29 -8.50 6.65
CA VAL A 45 -16.56 -7.64 7.60
C VAL A 45 -15.08 -7.54 7.23
N VAL A 46 -14.44 -8.68 6.95
CA VAL A 46 -13.00 -8.71 6.67
C VAL A 46 -12.69 -8.09 5.30
N ALA A 47 -13.50 -8.33 4.27
CA ALA A 47 -13.32 -7.74 2.95
C ALA A 47 -13.50 -6.22 2.98
N THR A 48 -14.47 -5.71 3.75
CA THR A 48 -14.70 -4.27 3.93
C THR A 48 -13.53 -3.61 4.66
N LEU A 49 -13.07 -4.18 5.78
CA LEU A 49 -11.90 -3.66 6.51
C LEU A 49 -10.64 -3.66 5.66
N GLU A 50 -10.37 -4.74 4.92
CA GLU A 50 -9.22 -4.78 4.01
C GLU A 50 -9.32 -3.73 2.89
N SER A 51 -10.52 -3.47 2.39
CA SER A 51 -10.72 -2.46 1.35
C SER A 51 -10.47 -1.05 1.90
N ILE A 52 -10.95 -0.73 3.10
CA ILE A 52 -10.69 0.55 3.77
C ILE A 52 -9.19 0.74 4.00
N VAL A 53 -8.51 -0.28 4.55
CA VAL A 53 -7.06 -0.23 4.78
C VAL A 53 -6.29 -0.07 3.46
N MET A 54 -6.71 -0.75 2.39
CA MET A 54 -6.08 -0.59 1.08
C MET A 54 -6.33 0.79 0.46
N ILE A 55 -7.50 1.39 0.66
CA ILE A 55 -7.79 2.75 0.19
C ILE A 55 -6.89 3.75 0.92
N ALA A 56 -6.82 3.67 2.25
CA ALA A 56 -5.93 4.51 3.05
C ALA A 56 -4.45 4.32 2.66
N ALA A 57 -4.02 3.07 2.46
CA ALA A 57 -2.67 2.77 2.00
C ALA A 57 -2.40 3.36 0.60
N LYS A 58 -3.34 3.22 -0.35
CA LYS A 58 -3.21 3.80 -1.69
C LYS A 58 -3.08 5.33 -1.65
N LEU A 59 -3.87 6.02 -0.84
CA LEU A 59 -3.79 7.47 -0.68
C LEU A 59 -2.42 7.89 -0.11
N CYS A 60 -1.94 7.15 0.90
CA CYS A 60 -0.62 7.38 1.49
C CYS A 60 0.52 7.12 0.47
N GLY A 61 0.42 6.04 -0.31
CA GLY A 61 1.36 5.73 -1.38
C GLY A 61 1.36 6.78 -2.50
N LEU A 62 0.19 7.30 -2.87
CA LEU A 62 0.06 8.36 -3.87
C LEU A 62 0.71 9.67 -3.37
N ALA A 63 0.48 10.04 -2.12
CA ALA A 63 1.12 11.19 -1.50
C ALA A 63 2.66 11.02 -1.43
N GLY A 64 3.14 9.84 -1.07
CA GLY A 64 4.57 9.52 -1.08
C GLY A 64 5.20 9.59 -2.49
N LEU A 65 4.48 9.11 -3.51
CA LEU A 65 4.91 9.18 -4.91
C LEU A 65 5.04 10.64 -5.38
N VAL A 66 4.05 11.48 -5.09
CA VAL A 66 4.05 12.91 -5.46
C VAL A 66 5.20 13.62 -4.77
N LEU A 67 5.46 13.33 -3.49
CA LEU A 67 6.55 13.93 -2.74
C LEU A 67 7.93 13.53 -3.29
N LEU A 68 8.08 12.25 -3.67
CA LEU A 68 9.31 11.76 -4.29
C LEU A 68 9.55 12.38 -5.68
N ALA A 69 8.49 12.49 -6.49
CA ALA A 69 8.55 13.15 -7.79
C ALA A 69 8.95 14.63 -7.64
N ALA A 70 8.32 15.36 -6.72
CA ALA A 70 8.65 16.75 -6.43
C ALA A 70 10.11 16.91 -5.94
N ALA A 71 10.62 15.99 -5.12
CA ALA A 71 12.02 15.99 -4.69
C ALA A 71 12.98 15.76 -5.88
N GLY A 72 12.62 14.89 -6.82
CA GLY A 72 13.36 14.67 -8.07
C GLY A 72 13.40 15.91 -8.97
N PHE A 73 12.28 16.58 -9.16
CA PHE A 73 12.21 17.85 -9.93
C PHE A 73 13.07 18.95 -9.28
N ASN A 74 13.08 19.05 -7.95
CA ASN A 74 13.93 20.00 -7.24
C ASN A 74 15.43 19.70 -7.46
N HIS A 75 15.81 18.42 -7.45
CA HIS A 75 17.19 18.03 -7.72
C HIS A 75 17.60 18.27 -9.19
N LEU A 76 16.67 18.13 -10.14
CA LEU A 76 16.91 18.41 -11.57
C LEU A 76 17.07 19.91 -11.85
N LYS A 77 16.33 20.78 -11.14
CA LYS A 77 16.48 22.25 -11.25
C LYS A 77 17.81 22.79 -10.70
N ILE A 78 18.53 22.00 -9.91
CA ILE A 78 19.77 22.41 -9.24
C ILE A 78 21.03 22.04 -10.05
N LYS A 79 20.91 21.22 -11.10
CA LYS A 79 21.96 21.09 -12.11
C LYS A 79 21.73 22.13 -13.21
N PRO A 80 22.61 23.13 -13.39
CA PRO A 80 22.67 23.85 -14.66
C PRO A 80 23.03 22.89 -15.80
#